data_AF-V4M4X6-F1
#
_entry.id   AF-V4M4X6-F1
#
_cell.length_a   1.000
_cell.length_b   1.000
_cell.length_c   1.000
_cell.angle_alpha   90.00
_cell.angle_beta   90.00
_cell.angle_gamma   90.00
#
_symmetry.space_group_name_H-M   'P 1'
#
loop_
_entity.id
_entity.type
_entity.pdbx_description
1 polymer ?
#
loop_
_entity_poly.entity_id
_entity_poly.type
_entity_poly.pdbx_seq_one_letter_code
_entity_poly.pdbx_strand_id
1 'polypeptide(L)'
;MAPPSIRAIPRYYTHEIFFVDFFGDELIVTVTSTPSVIKRWIRDVVFIHRRSSSYHPLVVGVGVQWTHAGHYSPRPKNYWPPRQIHSSYAFLRNSESTFVGVWNHHDAKILKRCRHQLEIGQLLDVKRYVIDSECKSLRGRSFEKIVETCMGYQGVRLDRQISKSDWSVDNLCLGQILQASLDAFVCFKLGVSARLWEV
;
A
#
# COMPACT_ATOMS: atom_id res chain seq x y z
N MET A 1 3.70 -24.41 -0.76
CA MET A 1 3.07 -23.40 -1.65
C MET A 1 4.16 -22.57 -2.31
N ALA A 2 3.94 -22.15 -3.56
CA ALA A 2 4.88 -21.26 -4.25
C ALA A 2 4.89 -19.86 -3.61
N PRO A 3 6.02 -19.12 -3.66
CA PRO A 3 6.06 -17.75 -3.19
C PRO A 3 5.20 -16.83 -4.07
N PRO A 4 4.81 -15.64 -3.58
CA PRO A 4 4.04 -14.70 -4.38
C PRO A 4 4.72 -14.35 -5.70
N SER A 5 3.94 -14.25 -6.77
CA SER A 5 4.46 -14.03 -8.12
C SER A 5 3.68 -12.95 -8.84
N ILE A 6 4.27 -12.40 -9.90
CA ILE A 6 3.68 -11.34 -10.71
C ILE A 6 3.81 -11.66 -12.20
N ARG A 7 2.76 -11.34 -12.97
CA ARG A 7 2.78 -11.40 -14.44
C ARG A 7 2.07 -10.21 -15.05
N ALA A 8 2.57 -9.71 -16.17
CA ALA A 8 1.94 -8.65 -16.96
C ALA A 8 0.79 -9.20 -17.82
N ILE A 9 -0.20 -8.37 -18.11
CA ILE A 9 -1.42 -8.76 -18.85
C ILE A 9 -1.65 -7.82 -20.06
N PRO A 10 -2.63 -6.86 -20.15
CA PRO A 10 -2.61 -5.85 -21.19
C PRO A 10 -1.89 -4.57 -20.75
N ARG A 11 -1.31 -3.91 -21.75
CA ARG A 11 -0.80 -2.54 -21.66
C ARG A 11 -1.80 -1.60 -22.35
N TYR A 12 -2.33 -0.63 -21.61
CA TYR A 12 -3.14 0.44 -22.16
C TYR A 12 -2.32 1.72 -22.26
N TYR A 13 -2.79 2.69 -23.06
CA TYR A 13 -2.12 3.99 -23.18
C TYR A 13 -2.01 4.74 -21.84
N THR A 14 -2.95 4.52 -20.91
CA THR A 14 -3.03 5.28 -19.66
C THR A 14 -2.55 4.50 -18.43
N HIS A 15 -2.47 3.18 -18.52
CA HIS A 15 -2.17 2.30 -17.39
C HIS A 15 -1.76 0.91 -17.85
N GLU A 16 -1.10 0.20 -16.95
CA GLU A 16 -0.69 -1.20 -17.13
C GLU A 16 -1.38 -2.05 -16.07
N ILE A 17 -1.78 -3.27 -16.45
CA ILE A 17 -2.40 -4.21 -15.53
C ILE A 17 -1.50 -5.43 -15.33
N PHE A 18 -1.34 -5.81 -14.07
CA PHE A 18 -0.59 -6.98 -13.64
C PHE A 18 -1.49 -7.89 -12.80
N PHE A 19 -1.23 -9.20 -12.86
CA PHE A 19 -1.75 -10.16 -11.89
C PHE A 19 -0.66 -10.45 -10.88
N VAL A 20 -1.00 -10.32 -9.60
CA VAL A 20 -0.18 -10.82 -8.50
C VAL A 20 -0.89 -12.00 -7.89
N ASP A 21 -0.23 -13.16 -7.85
CA ASP A 21 -0.68 -14.31 -7.07
C ASP A 21 -0.09 -14.20 -5.66
N PHE A 22 -0.95 -14.11 -4.66
CA PHE A 22 -0.59 -14.17 -3.26
C PHE A 22 -1.15 -15.47 -2.67
N PHE A 23 -0.41 -16.57 -2.86
CA PHE A 23 -0.78 -17.87 -2.29
C PHE A 23 -2.16 -18.38 -2.72
N GLY A 24 -2.55 -18.13 -3.98
CA GLY A 24 -3.86 -18.46 -4.53
C GLY A 24 -4.89 -17.33 -4.46
N ASP A 25 -4.62 -16.26 -3.69
CA ASP A 25 -5.38 -15.02 -3.81
C ASP A 25 -4.88 -14.24 -5.03
N GLU A 26 -5.72 -14.05 -6.04
CA GLU A 26 -5.39 -13.26 -7.22
C GLU A 26 -5.69 -11.77 -7.01
N LEU A 27 -4.68 -10.93 -7.19
CA LEU A 27 -4.80 -9.47 -7.16
C LEU A 27 -4.67 -8.92 -8.57
N ILE A 28 -5.60 -8.05 -8.94
CA ILE A 28 -5.49 -7.20 -10.13
C ILE A 28 -4.81 -5.89 -9.72
N VAL A 29 -3.62 -5.66 -10.25
CA VAL A 29 -2.80 -4.48 -9.93
C VAL A 29 -2.80 -3.54 -11.12
N THR A 30 -3.18 -2.27 -10.89
CA THR A 30 -3.14 -1.22 -11.91
C THR A 30 -2.01 -0.24 -11.62
N VAL A 31 -1.07 -0.09 -12.57
CA VAL A 31 0.01 0.90 -12.50
C VAL A 31 -0.32 2.05 -13.44
N THR A 32 -0.34 3.28 -12.93
CA THR A 32 -0.73 4.46 -13.72
C THR A 32 -0.14 5.75 -13.16
N SER A 33 0.32 6.62 -14.06
CA SER A 33 0.59 8.03 -13.77
C SER A 33 -0.62 8.93 -14.05
N THR A 34 -1.72 8.35 -14.55
CA THR A 34 -2.90 9.08 -15.03
C THR A 34 -3.93 9.29 -13.91
N PRO A 35 -4.19 10.53 -13.46
CA PRO A 35 -5.15 10.84 -12.40
C PRO A 35 -6.56 10.27 -12.59
N SER A 36 -7.07 10.27 -13.82
CA SER A 36 -8.44 9.84 -14.11
C SER A 36 -8.64 8.34 -13.91
N VAL A 37 -7.59 7.53 -14.10
CA VAL A 37 -7.61 6.08 -13.83
C VAL A 37 -7.79 5.85 -12.32
N ILE A 38 -7.04 6.59 -11.49
CA ILE A 38 -7.16 6.52 -10.02
C ILE A 38 -8.55 6.98 -9.56
N LYS A 39 -9.05 8.10 -10.08
CA LYS A 39 -10.41 8.59 -9.77
C LYS A 39 -11.47 7.55 -10.07
N ARG A 40 -11.37 6.90 -11.24
CA ARG A 40 -12.30 5.85 -11.66
C ARG A 40 -12.24 4.66 -10.72
N TRP A 41 -11.03 4.17 -10.42
CA TRP A 41 -10.83 3.06 -9.48
C TRP A 41 -11.45 3.36 -8.10
N ILE A 42 -11.20 4.55 -7.53
CA ILE A 42 -11.80 4.97 -6.25
C ILE A 42 -13.33 4.90 -6.31
N ARG A 43 -13.93 5.50 -7.34
CA ARG A 43 -15.38 5.53 -7.51
C ARG A 43 -15.95 4.12 -7.60
N ASP A 44 -15.30 3.26 -8.37
CA ASP A 44 -15.76 1.90 -8.62
C ASP A 44 -15.64 1.05 -7.34
N VAL A 45 -14.56 1.17 -6.56
CA VAL A 45 -14.39 0.48 -5.26
C VAL A 45 -15.45 0.93 -4.25
N VAL A 46 -15.68 2.24 -4.12
CA VAL A 46 -16.71 2.77 -3.20
C VAL A 46 -18.11 2.31 -3.63
N PHE A 47 -18.40 2.35 -4.93
CA PHE A 47 -19.69 1.91 -5.47
C PHE A 47 -19.94 0.42 -5.22
N ILE A 48 -18.94 -0.44 -5.51
CA ILE A 48 -19.03 -1.88 -5.29
C ILE A 48 -19.20 -2.17 -3.80
N HIS A 49 -18.40 -1.54 -2.93
CA HIS A 49 -18.48 -1.77 -1.50
C HIS A 49 -19.84 -1.37 -0.92
N ARG A 50 -20.40 -0.21 -1.31
CA ARG A 50 -21.74 0.22 -0.88
C ARG A 50 -22.87 -0.72 -1.33
N ARG A 51 -22.67 -1.48 -2.41
CA ARG A 51 -23.63 -2.47 -2.91
C ARG A 51 -23.38 -3.88 -2.38
N SER A 52 -22.21 -4.12 -1.81
CA SER A 52 -21.92 -5.36 -1.10
C SER A 52 -22.73 -5.42 0.18
N SER A 53 -23.15 -6.61 0.59
CA SER A 53 -23.76 -6.84 1.92
C SER A 53 -22.72 -6.81 3.05
N SER A 54 -21.67 -6.00 2.91
CA SER A 54 -20.60 -5.87 3.91
C SER A 54 -21.18 -5.27 5.19
N TYR A 55 -20.96 -5.95 6.31
CA TYR A 55 -21.35 -5.46 7.63
C TYR A 55 -20.38 -4.42 8.21
N HIS A 56 -19.28 -4.13 7.50
CA HIS A 56 -18.27 -3.17 7.92
C HIS A 56 -18.02 -2.07 6.87
N PRO A 57 -17.58 -0.87 7.29
CA PRO A 57 -17.10 0.20 6.42
C PRO A 57 -15.92 -0.22 5.53
N LEU A 58 -15.62 0.59 4.51
CA LEU A 58 -14.55 0.27 3.56
C LEU A 58 -13.18 0.28 4.25
N VAL A 59 -12.48 -0.85 4.22
CA VAL A 59 -11.08 -0.96 4.66
C VAL A 59 -10.17 -0.88 3.44
N VAL A 60 -9.18 -0.01 3.47
CA VAL A 60 -8.23 0.19 2.38
C VAL A 60 -6.80 0.02 2.89
N GLY A 61 -6.09 -0.96 2.36
CA GLY A 61 -4.65 -1.09 2.59
C GLY A 61 -3.86 -0.06 1.79
N VAL A 62 -2.95 0.66 2.43
CA VAL A 62 -2.15 1.73 1.82
C VAL A 62 -0.67 1.58 2.16
N GLY A 63 0.18 1.86 1.18
CA GLY A 63 1.64 1.90 1.31
C GLY A 63 2.23 3.04 0.49
N VAL A 64 3.37 3.58 0.92
CA VAL A 64 4.10 4.62 0.20
C VAL A 64 5.54 4.19 0.04
N GLN A 65 6.10 4.41 -1.15
CA GLN A 65 7.49 4.07 -1.47
C GLN A 65 8.26 5.34 -1.83
N TRP A 66 9.55 5.37 -1.50
CA TRP A 66 10.39 6.57 -1.60
C TRP A 66 11.72 6.27 -2.27
N THR A 67 12.14 7.14 -3.20
CA THR A 67 13.49 7.11 -3.77
C THR A 67 14.52 7.68 -2.81
N HIS A 68 15.56 6.92 -2.50
CA HIS A 68 16.66 7.44 -1.68
C HIS A 68 17.37 8.64 -2.35
N ALA A 69 17.79 9.65 -1.56
CA ALA A 69 18.42 10.89 -2.07
C ALA A 69 19.63 10.66 -2.99
N GLY A 70 20.31 9.52 -2.84
CA GLY A 70 21.46 9.12 -3.65
C GLY A 70 21.15 8.85 -5.12
N HIS A 71 19.89 8.62 -5.48
CA HIS A 71 19.47 8.38 -6.87
C HIS A 71 19.18 9.68 -7.65
N TYR A 72 19.09 10.82 -6.98
CA TYR A 72 18.85 12.11 -7.62
C TYR A 72 20.17 12.82 -7.98
N SER A 73 20.23 13.38 -9.19
CA SER A 73 21.32 14.24 -9.65
C SER A 73 20.77 15.58 -10.17
N PRO A 74 21.12 16.72 -9.55
CA PRO A 74 21.96 16.86 -8.36
C PRO A 74 21.24 16.33 -7.11
N ARG A 75 22.01 15.89 -6.10
CA ARG A 75 21.44 15.47 -4.81
C ARG A 75 20.64 16.64 -4.22
N PRO A 76 19.34 16.50 -3.97
CA PRO A 76 18.53 17.59 -3.47
C PRO A 76 18.99 17.95 -2.05
N LYS A 77 19.31 19.23 -1.82
CA LYS A 77 19.65 19.76 -0.50
C LYS A 77 18.49 19.64 0.50
N ASN A 78 17.26 19.70 -0.01
CA ASN A 78 16.01 19.50 0.73
C ASN A 78 15.23 18.37 0.04
N TYR A 79 15.01 17.25 0.73
CA TYR A 79 14.29 16.10 0.20
C TYR A 79 12.80 16.46 0.04
N TRP A 80 12.34 16.55 -1.20
CA TRP A 80 10.92 16.69 -1.54
C TRP A 80 10.59 15.66 -2.64
N PRO A 81 9.67 14.72 -2.39
CA PRO A 81 9.26 13.78 -3.43
C PRO A 81 8.54 14.54 -4.57
N PRO A 82 8.96 14.36 -5.84
CA PRO A 82 8.28 14.97 -6.97
C PRO A 82 7.08 14.14 -7.47
N ARG A 83 6.12 14.88 -8.06
CA ARG A 83 4.92 14.48 -8.83
C ARG A 83 3.72 13.94 -8.02
N GLN A 84 2.59 14.62 -8.20
CA GLN A 84 1.36 14.42 -7.43
C GLN A 84 0.09 14.40 -8.29
N ILE A 85 -0.94 13.75 -7.75
CA ILE A 85 -2.28 13.62 -8.33
C ILE A 85 -3.29 14.26 -7.37
N HIS A 86 -3.80 15.46 -7.70
CA HIS A 86 -4.67 16.29 -6.83
C HIS A 86 -6.03 15.65 -6.43
N SER A 87 -6.43 14.55 -7.05
CA SER A 87 -7.77 13.97 -6.82
C SER A 87 -7.84 12.82 -5.82
N SER A 88 -6.70 12.18 -5.52
CA SER A 88 -6.63 11.12 -4.50
C SER A 88 -6.88 11.68 -3.10
N TYR A 89 -6.66 12.98 -2.92
CA TYR A 89 -6.75 13.70 -1.65
C TYR A 89 -8.14 13.67 -1.00
N ALA A 90 -9.20 13.87 -1.79
CA ALA A 90 -10.56 13.85 -1.24
C ALA A 90 -10.95 12.46 -0.71
N PHE A 91 -10.49 11.40 -1.38
CA PHE A 91 -10.72 10.03 -0.95
C PHE A 91 -9.90 9.68 0.29
N LEU A 92 -8.61 10.04 0.32
CA LEU A 92 -7.75 9.81 1.48
C LEU A 92 -8.21 10.57 2.74
N ARG A 93 -8.97 11.65 2.57
CA ARG A 93 -9.61 12.40 3.66
C ARG A 93 -11.00 11.89 4.05
N ASN A 94 -11.53 10.89 3.35
CA ASN A 94 -12.85 10.35 3.64
C ASN A 94 -12.83 9.59 4.97
N SER A 95 -13.63 10.04 5.94
CA SER A 95 -13.79 9.40 7.26
C SER A 95 -14.71 8.18 7.23
N GLU A 96 -15.44 7.93 6.14
CA GLU A 96 -16.25 6.71 5.96
C GLU A 96 -15.38 5.50 5.58
N SER A 97 -14.07 5.68 5.42
CA SER A 97 -13.13 4.63 5.05
C SER A 97 -11.99 4.55 6.05
N THR A 98 -11.63 3.33 6.43
CA THR A 98 -10.50 3.06 7.32
C THR A 98 -9.27 2.74 6.47
N PHE A 99 -8.23 3.55 6.58
CA PHE A 99 -6.97 3.35 5.87
C PHE A 99 -5.98 2.63 6.78
N VAL A 100 -5.44 1.51 6.31
CA VAL A 100 -4.53 0.67 7.10
C VAL A 100 -3.20 0.60 6.39
N GLY A 101 -2.12 0.90 7.10
CA GLY A 101 -0.76 0.82 6.57
C GLY A 101 0.23 0.33 7.62
N VAL A 102 1.41 -0.12 7.19
CA VAL A 102 2.55 -0.36 8.07
C VAL A 102 3.41 0.89 8.05
N TRP A 103 3.40 1.70 9.11
CA TRP A 103 4.06 3.01 9.06
C TRP A 103 5.15 3.18 10.12
N ASN A 104 6.39 3.17 9.64
CA ASN A 104 7.48 3.82 10.35
C ASN A 104 7.15 5.31 10.38
N HIS A 105 7.00 5.89 11.56
CA HIS A 105 6.82 7.33 11.87
C HIS A 105 7.52 8.36 10.96
N HIS A 106 8.49 7.95 10.14
CA HIS A 106 9.17 8.72 9.12
C HIS A 106 8.25 9.13 7.95
N ASP A 107 7.41 8.23 7.46
CA ASP A 107 6.56 8.49 6.29
C ASP A 107 5.52 9.58 6.60
N ALA A 108 5.03 9.65 7.85
CA ALA A 108 4.11 10.67 8.34
C ALA A 108 4.71 12.05 8.33
N LYS A 109 5.97 12.12 8.77
CA LYS A 109 6.72 13.36 8.77
C LYS A 109 6.99 13.81 7.35
N ILE A 110 7.24 12.88 6.42
CA ILE A 110 7.42 13.21 5.00
C ILE A 110 6.11 13.71 4.39
N LEU A 111 5.00 12.97 4.50
CA LEU A 111 3.70 13.39 3.94
C LEU A 111 3.21 14.72 4.50
N LYS A 112 3.35 14.94 5.82
CA LYS A 112 2.93 16.20 6.47
C LYS A 112 3.80 17.39 6.05
N ARG A 113 5.09 17.18 5.82
CA ARG A 113 6.01 18.24 5.39
C ARG A 113 5.90 18.55 3.91
N CYS A 114 5.51 17.57 3.09
CA CYS A 114 5.34 17.77 1.65
C CYS A 114 4.42 18.96 1.35
N ARG A 115 4.69 19.67 0.24
CA ARG A 115 4.03 20.93 -0.17
C ARG A 115 2.50 20.96 -0.08
N HIS A 116 1.85 19.80 -0.08
CA HIS A 116 0.39 19.66 -0.16
C HIS A 116 -0.24 19.09 1.12
N GLN A 117 0.55 18.89 2.19
CA GLN A 117 0.08 18.51 3.54
C GLN A 117 -0.93 17.35 3.50
N LEU A 118 -0.52 16.22 2.91
CA LEU A 118 -1.35 15.02 2.81
C LEU A 118 -1.75 14.53 4.20
N GLU A 119 -3.01 14.75 4.55
CA GLU A 119 -3.66 14.18 5.73
C GLU A 119 -4.56 13.02 5.28
N ILE A 120 -4.22 11.81 5.71
CA ILE A 120 -5.10 10.65 5.59
C ILE A 120 -5.95 10.63 6.86
N GLY A 121 -7.28 10.65 6.71
CA GLY A 121 -8.22 10.91 7.82
C GLY A 121 -8.06 9.91 8.98
N GLN A 122 -8.25 8.61 8.69
CA GLN A 122 -8.05 7.52 9.64
C GLN A 122 -6.97 6.56 9.15
N LEU A 123 -5.70 6.98 9.22
CA LEU A 123 -4.58 6.08 8.96
C LEU A 123 -4.20 5.32 10.23
N LEU A 124 -4.45 4.02 10.25
CA LEU A 124 -4.08 3.13 11.33
C LEU A 124 -2.78 2.38 11.01
N ASP A 125 -1.83 2.45 11.95
CA ASP A 125 -0.63 1.61 11.90
C ASP A 125 -0.99 0.20 12.38
N VAL A 126 -1.07 -0.73 11.42
CA VAL A 126 -1.48 -2.11 11.66
C VAL A 126 -0.60 -2.79 12.72
N LYS A 127 0.67 -2.39 12.84
CA LYS A 127 1.61 -2.91 13.85
C LYS A 127 1.16 -2.67 15.29
N ARG A 128 0.27 -1.71 15.53
CA ARG A 128 -0.28 -1.44 16.87
C ARG A 128 -1.33 -2.46 17.29
N TYR A 129 -1.91 -3.19 16.34
CA TYR A 129 -3.09 -4.03 16.57
C TYR A 129 -2.83 -5.52 16.34
N VAL A 130 -1.76 -5.87 15.61
CA VAL A 130 -1.42 -7.28 15.37
C VAL A 130 -0.81 -7.94 16.61
N ILE A 131 -1.39 -9.09 16.97
CA ILE A 131 -0.97 -9.97 18.07
C ILE A 131 -0.75 -11.39 17.54
N ASP A 132 0.06 -12.18 18.24
CA ASP A 132 0.20 -13.61 17.95
C ASP A 132 -0.89 -14.45 18.63
N SER A 133 -0.84 -15.76 18.43
CA SER A 133 -1.76 -16.74 19.04
C SER A 133 -1.73 -16.75 20.57
N GLU A 134 -0.67 -16.21 21.19
CA GLU A 134 -0.51 -16.07 22.64
C GLU A 134 -0.90 -14.67 23.13
N CYS A 135 -1.58 -13.88 22.30
CA CYS A 135 -1.95 -12.49 22.56
C CYS A 135 -0.76 -11.52 22.75
N LYS A 136 0.45 -11.87 22.30
CA LYS A 136 1.62 -10.99 22.41
C LYS A 136 1.70 -10.04 21.24
N SER A 137 2.07 -8.80 21.52
CA SER A 137 2.20 -7.74 20.51
C SER A 137 3.28 -8.06 19.48
N LEU A 138 2.93 -7.92 18.20
CA LEU A 138 3.87 -8.06 17.07
C LEU A 138 4.46 -6.74 16.59
N ARG A 139 4.23 -5.64 17.32
CA ARG A 139 4.64 -4.27 16.94
C ARG A 139 6.13 -4.16 16.56
N GLY A 140 7.00 -4.84 17.30
CA GLY A 140 8.45 -4.83 17.10
C GLY A 140 8.96 -5.85 16.08
N ARG A 141 8.08 -6.62 15.44
CA ARG A 141 8.47 -7.70 14.52
C ARG A 141 8.65 -7.19 13.09
N SER A 142 9.37 -7.98 12.30
CA SER A 142 9.57 -7.71 10.86
C SER A 142 8.26 -7.94 10.09
N PHE A 143 8.22 -7.41 8.86
CA PHE A 143 7.05 -7.60 7.99
C PHE A 143 6.80 -9.08 7.72
N GLU A 144 7.87 -9.81 7.38
CA GLU A 144 7.89 -11.25 7.14
C GLU A 144 7.27 -12.01 8.32
N LYS A 145 7.68 -11.65 9.54
CA LYS A 145 7.22 -12.33 10.75
C LYS A 145 5.75 -12.05 11.05
N ILE A 146 5.28 -10.84 10.78
CA ILE A 146 3.86 -10.49 10.92
C ILE A 146 3.02 -11.30 9.93
N VAL A 147 3.43 -11.40 8.67
CA VAL A 147 2.72 -12.18 7.65
C VAL A 147 2.70 -13.66 8.01
N GLU A 148 3.82 -14.20 8.45
CA GLU A 148 3.91 -15.59 8.91
C GLU A 148 2.96 -15.86 10.08
N THR A 149 3.00 -15.02 11.11
CA THR A 149 2.23 -15.25 12.35
C THR A 149 0.74 -14.96 12.18
N CYS A 150 0.36 -13.89 11.46
CA CYS A 150 -1.03 -13.49 11.35
C CYS A 150 -1.77 -14.12 10.15
N MET A 151 -1.05 -14.50 9.10
CA MET A 151 -1.65 -15.02 7.85
C MET A 151 -1.25 -16.47 7.56
N GLY A 152 -0.29 -17.04 8.32
CA GLY A 152 0.18 -18.41 8.11
C GLY A 152 1.07 -18.58 6.88
N TYR A 153 1.51 -17.49 6.24
CA TYR A 153 2.27 -17.54 5.00
C TYR A 153 3.76 -17.25 5.21
N GLN A 154 4.59 -18.21 4.81
CA GLN A 154 6.04 -18.06 4.79
C GLN A 154 6.55 -17.62 3.43
N GLY A 155 7.69 -16.93 3.40
CA GLY A 155 8.35 -16.51 2.15
C GLY A 155 7.91 -15.15 1.61
N VAL A 156 6.98 -14.46 2.26
CA VAL A 156 6.66 -13.06 1.96
C VAL A 156 7.72 -12.17 2.60
N ARG A 157 8.49 -11.47 1.77
CA ARG A 157 9.49 -10.50 2.22
C ARG A 157 9.51 -9.27 1.32
N LEU A 158 9.82 -8.12 1.89
CA LEU A 158 10.09 -6.92 1.11
C LEU A 158 11.61 -6.87 0.85
N ASP A 159 12.02 -6.96 -0.41
CA ASP A 159 13.43 -7.04 -0.75
C ASP A 159 14.12 -5.70 -0.46
N ARG A 160 15.13 -5.73 0.40
CA ARG A 160 15.85 -4.51 0.83
C ARG A 160 16.46 -3.73 -0.34
N GLN A 161 16.90 -4.40 -1.40
CA GLN A 161 17.44 -3.71 -2.58
C GLN A 161 16.34 -2.99 -3.34
N ILE A 162 15.17 -3.61 -3.50
CA ILE A 162 13.99 -3.01 -4.12
C ILE A 162 13.46 -1.87 -3.26
N SER A 163 13.32 -2.06 -1.95
CA SER A 163 12.91 -1.00 -1.01
C SER A 163 13.80 0.24 -1.08
N LYS A 164 15.09 0.08 -1.40
CA LYS A 164 16.06 1.19 -1.53
C LYS A 164 16.33 1.61 -2.98
N SER A 165 15.60 1.05 -3.94
CA SER A 165 15.74 1.37 -5.36
C SER A 165 15.21 2.76 -5.70
N ASP A 166 15.32 3.14 -6.96
CA ASP A 166 14.72 4.36 -7.46
C ASP A 166 13.23 4.13 -7.79
N TRP A 167 12.36 4.64 -6.93
CA TRP A 167 10.90 4.64 -7.08
C TRP A 167 10.34 5.85 -7.84
N SER A 168 11.22 6.73 -8.34
CA SER A 168 10.87 7.94 -9.10
C SER A 168 10.92 7.73 -10.60
N VAL A 169 11.34 6.54 -11.03
CA VAL A 169 11.34 6.11 -12.43
C VAL A 169 9.92 6.07 -12.99
N ASP A 170 9.76 6.46 -14.26
CA ASP A 170 8.45 6.49 -14.91
C ASP A 170 7.86 5.07 -15.11
N ASN A 171 8.70 4.06 -15.25
CA ASN A 171 8.31 2.66 -15.41
C ASN A 171 8.92 1.81 -14.29
N LEU A 172 8.08 1.32 -13.38
CA LEU A 172 8.50 0.46 -12.29
C LEU A 172 8.83 -0.95 -12.80
N CYS A 173 9.82 -1.61 -12.19
CA CYS A 173 10.11 -3.01 -12.50
C CYS A 173 9.09 -3.95 -11.84
N LEU A 174 8.99 -5.19 -12.33
CA LEU A 174 8.08 -6.20 -11.76
C LEU A 174 8.30 -6.41 -10.26
N GLY A 175 9.56 -6.35 -9.79
CA GLY A 175 9.87 -6.47 -8.37
C GLY A 175 9.34 -5.30 -7.53
N GLN A 176 9.44 -4.07 -8.03
CA GLN A 176 8.87 -2.88 -7.39
C GLN A 176 7.34 -2.97 -7.34
N ILE A 177 6.70 -3.36 -8.44
CA ILE A 177 5.23 -3.50 -8.52
C ILE A 177 4.75 -4.59 -7.56
N LEU A 178 5.40 -5.77 -7.58
CA LEU A 178 5.08 -6.86 -6.66
C LEU A 178 5.22 -6.40 -5.21
N GLN A 179 6.34 -5.77 -4.85
CA GLN A 179 6.58 -5.32 -3.49
C GLN A 179 5.53 -4.31 -3.00
N ALA A 180 5.22 -3.29 -3.81
CA ALA A 180 4.20 -2.30 -3.45
C ALA A 180 2.81 -2.93 -3.32
N SER A 181 2.52 -3.94 -4.15
CA SER A 181 1.25 -4.69 -4.09
C SER A 181 1.15 -5.53 -2.83
N LEU A 182 2.22 -6.25 -2.46
CA LEU A 182 2.29 -7.05 -1.24
C LEU A 182 2.14 -6.18 0.01
N ASP A 183 2.82 -5.05 0.07
CA ASP A 183 2.76 -4.10 1.18
C ASP A 183 1.32 -3.62 1.41
N ALA A 184 0.65 -3.10 0.37
CA ALA A 184 -0.73 -2.62 0.46
C ALA A 184 -1.73 -3.75 0.77
N PHE A 185 -1.58 -4.92 0.14
CA PHE A 185 -2.50 -6.03 0.31
C PHE A 185 -2.43 -6.67 1.71
N VAL A 186 -1.22 -6.86 2.24
CA VAL A 186 -1.03 -7.36 3.61
C VAL A 186 -1.66 -6.38 4.60
N CYS A 187 -1.48 -5.08 4.42
CA CYS A 187 -2.12 -4.07 5.26
C CYS A 187 -3.66 -4.18 5.21
N PHE A 188 -4.23 -4.35 4.02
CA PHE A 188 -5.67 -4.57 3.86
C PHE A 188 -6.15 -5.83 4.60
N LYS A 189 -5.52 -6.99 4.35
CA LYS A 189 -5.91 -8.27 4.96
C LYS A 189 -5.81 -8.22 6.49
N LEU A 190 -4.70 -7.70 7.02
CA LEU A 190 -4.53 -7.55 8.46
C LEU A 190 -5.51 -6.55 9.06
N GLY A 191 -5.78 -5.46 8.34
CA GLY A 191 -6.79 -4.47 8.73
C GLY A 191 -8.17 -5.09 8.85
N VAL A 192 -8.51 -5.99 7.93
CA VAL A 192 -9.78 -6.72 7.97
C VAL A 192 -9.80 -7.74 9.11
N SER A 193 -8.76 -8.57 9.24
CA SER A 193 -8.66 -9.58 10.29
C SER A 193 -8.70 -8.99 11.70
N ALA A 194 -8.10 -7.82 11.89
CA ALA A 194 -8.08 -7.11 13.17
C ALA A 194 -9.30 -6.19 13.39
N ARG A 195 -10.29 -6.20 12.47
CA ARG A 195 -11.50 -5.37 12.54
C ARG A 195 -11.21 -3.89 12.79
N LEU A 196 -10.20 -3.34 12.10
CA LEU A 196 -9.69 -1.99 12.38
C LEU A 196 -10.70 -0.86 12.09
N TRP A 197 -11.83 -1.17 11.46
CA TRP A 197 -12.94 -0.24 11.29
C TRP A 197 -13.75 0.01 12.58
N GLU A 198 -13.45 -0.70 13.68
CA GLU A 198 -14.16 -0.59 14.98
C GLU A 198 -13.36 0.15 16.05
N VAL A 199 -12.17 0.65 15.68
CA VAL A 199 -11.17 1.20 16.59
C VAL A 199 -11.29 2.72 16.75
#